data_AF-A0A5N4B4Z9-F1
#
_entry.id   AF-A0A5N4B4Z9-F1
#
_cell.length_a   1.000
_cell.length_b   1.000
_cell.length_c   1.000
_cell.angle_alpha   90.00
_cell.angle_beta   90.00
_cell.angle_gamma   90.00
#
_symmetry.space_group_name_H-M   'P 1'
#
loop_
_entity.id
_entity.type
_entity.pdbx_description
1 polymer ?
#
loop_
_entity_poly.entity_id
_entity_poly.type
_entity_poly.pdbx_seq_one_letter_code
_entity_poly.pdbx_strand_id
1 'polypeptide(L)'
;MDLCTALIAANIPWYKLDNPQFRQFLEKCSSTNIPDRTTLSKLYLPKCYNQAISDIRADIGHYNVWICVDETTDSMGRFNVNILKKSLNIITLMKRSFWQHT
;
A
#
# COMPACT_ATOMS: atom_id res chain seq x y z
N MET A 1 4.94 5.44 -14.95
CA MET A 1 4.37 4.79 -13.75
C MET A 1 5.15 5.25 -12.51
N ASP A 2 6.45 5.51 -12.67
CA ASP A 2 7.41 5.85 -11.62
C ASP A 2 7.05 7.06 -10.77
N LEU A 3 6.48 8.13 -11.33
CA LEU A 3 6.05 9.29 -10.53
C LEU A 3 4.95 8.92 -9.53
N CYS A 4 3.91 8.18 -9.95
CA CYS A 4 2.85 7.73 -9.05
C CYS A 4 3.42 6.84 -7.94
N THR A 5 4.27 5.89 -8.32
CA THR A 5 4.93 4.99 -7.37
C THR A 5 5.79 5.75 -6.38
N ALA A 6 6.60 6.72 -6.84
CA ALA A 6 7.47 7.53 -6.00
C ALA A 6 6.67 8.39 -5.01
N LEU A 7 5.58 9.03 -5.47
CA LEU A 7 4.72 9.83 -4.60
C LEU A 7 4.02 8.96 -3.54
N ILE A 8 3.52 7.78 -3.92
CA ILE A 8 2.92 6.82 -2.96
C ILE A 8 3.97 6.34 -1.95
N ALA A 9 5.15 5.91 -2.42
CA ALA A 9 6.22 5.39 -1.58
C ALA A 9 6.76 6.45 -0.60
N ALA A 10 6.82 7.71 -1.02
CA ALA A 10 7.21 8.84 -0.17
C ALA A 10 6.07 9.36 0.73
N ASN A 11 4.88 8.73 0.70
CA ASN A 11 3.69 9.19 1.39
C ASN A 11 3.32 10.66 1.07
N ILE A 12 3.51 11.07 -0.19
CA ILE A 12 3.19 12.41 -0.69
C ILE A 12 1.80 12.38 -1.31
N PRO A 13 0.81 13.05 -0.70
CA PRO A 13 -0.55 13.10 -1.25
C PRO A 13 -0.57 13.81 -2.62
N TRP A 14 -1.33 13.28 -3.56
CA TRP A 14 -1.37 13.83 -4.93
C TRP A 14 -1.97 15.22 -5.04
N TYR A 15 -2.76 15.68 -4.07
CA TYR A 15 -3.21 17.09 -4.04
C TYR A 15 -2.02 18.07 -3.95
N LYS A 16 -0.84 17.64 -3.50
CA LYS A 16 0.36 18.47 -3.51
C LYS A 16 0.78 18.88 -4.92
N LEU A 17 0.39 18.13 -5.95
CA LEU A 17 0.62 18.48 -7.36
C LEU A 17 -0.25 19.64 -7.85
N ASP A 18 -1.29 20.01 -7.08
CA ASP A 18 -2.09 21.20 -7.36
C ASP A 18 -1.31 22.49 -7.01
N ASN A 19 -0.18 22.38 -6.30
CA ASN A 19 0.74 23.49 -6.08
C ASN A 19 1.57 23.77 -7.36
N PRO A 20 1.45 24.97 -7.97
CA PRO A 20 2.12 25.28 -9.23
C PRO A 20 3.66 25.20 -9.16
N GLN A 21 4.27 25.57 -8.03
CA GLN A 21 5.72 25.56 -7.86
C GLN A 21 6.26 24.14 -7.80
N PHE A 22 5.61 23.28 -7.02
CA PHE A 22 5.97 21.87 -6.93
C PHE A 22 5.77 21.16 -8.27
N ARG A 23 4.67 21.47 -8.96
CA ARG A 23 4.39 20.93 -10.29
C ARG A 23 5.43 21.34 -11.31
N GLN A 24 5.73 22.64 -11.44
CA GLN A 24 6.74 23.13 -12.38
C GLN A 24 8.13 22.55 -12.10
N PHE A 25 8.48 22.39 -10.82
CA PHE A 25 9.73 21.73 -10.45
C PHE A 25 9.78 20.30 -10.99
N LEU A 26 8.72 19.51 -10.79
CA LEU A 26 8.66 18.15 -11.31
C LEU A 26 8.68 18.09 -12.83
N GLU A 27 7.91 18.96 -13.51
CA GLU A 27 7.89 19.04 -14.99
C GLU A 27 9.26 19.39 -15.56
N LYS A 28 10.00 20.27 -14.88
CA LYS A 28 11.38 20.63 -15.24
C LYS A 28 12.33 19.46 -15.06
N CYS A 29 12.20 18.70 -13.97
CA CYS A 29 13.05 17.54 -13.69
C CYS A 29 12.74 16.35 -14.62
N SER A 30 11.48 16.15 -15.00
CA SER A 30 11.05 15.02 -15.82
C SER A 30 10.98 15.33 -17.32
N SER A 31 11.21 16.58 -17.72
CA SER A 31 11.06 17.08 -19.09
C SER A 31 9.69 16.72 -19.72
N THR A 32 8.67 16.55 -18.88
CA THR A 32 7.35 16.03 -19.27
C THR A 32 6.27 16.69 -18.44
N ASN A 33 5.11 16.87 -19.04
CA ASN A 33 3.97 17.48 -18.36
C ASN A 33 3.38 16.49 -17.33
N ILE A 34 3.13 16.95 -16.11
CA ILE A 34 2.61 16.07 -15.06
C ILE A 34 1.10 15.86 -15.25
N PRO A 35 0.55 14.65 -15.23
CA PRO A 35 -0.90 14.48 -15.29
C PRO A 35 -1.60 15.18 -14.11
N ASP A 36 -2.82 15.67 -14.33
CA ASP A 36 -3.61 16.24 -13.23
C ASP A 36 -4.02 15.16 -12.20
N ARG A 37 -4.43 15.60 -11.01
CA ARG A 37 -4.83 14.73 -9.90
C ARG A 37 -5.93 13.72 -10.28
N THR A 38 -6.90 14.13 -11.10
CA THR A 38 -8.01 13.26 -11.54
C THR A 38 -7.49 12.17 -12.45
N THR A 39 -6.60 12.52 -13.38
CA THR A 39 -5.95 11.58 -14.28
C THR A 39 -5.09 10.56 -13.51
N LEU A 40 -4.32 11.02 -12.51
CA LEU A 40 -3.56 10.13 -11.62
C LEU A 40 -4.48 9.16 -10.86
N SER A 41 -5.57 9.67 -10.28
CA SER A 41 -6.58 8.88 -9.55
C SER A 41 -7.28 7.84 -10.41
N LYS A 42 -7.73 8.20 -11.62
CA LYS A 42 -8.52 7.30 -12.44
C LYS A 42 -7.69 6.30 -13.23
N LEU A 43 -6.52 6.70 -13.73
CA LEU A 43 -5.77 5.89 -14.69
C LEU A 43 -4.54 5.21 -14.09
N TYR A 44 -3.91 5.82 -13.10
CA TYR A 44 -2.64 5.34 -12.56
C TYR A 44 -2.80 4.65 -11.21
N LEU A 45 -3.65 5.14 -10.32
CA LEU A 45 -3.93 4.49 -9.03
C LEU A 45 -4.35 3.03 -9.17
N PRO A 46 -5.26 2.66 -10.10
CA PRO A 46 -5.65 1.26 -10.26
C PRO A 46 -4.48 0.38 -10.70
N LYS A 47 -3.56 0.92 -11.50
CA LYS A 47 -2.36 0.19 -11.95
C LYS A 47 -1.40 -0.06 -10.79
N CYS A 48 -1.11 0.96 -9.97
CA CYS A 48 -0.27 0.81 -8.78
C CYS A 48 -0.90 -0.15 -7.76
N TYR A 49 -2.22 -0.06 -7.56
CA TYR A 49 -2.96 -0.97 -6.69
C TYR A 49 -2.88 -2.42 -7.19
N ASN A 50 -3.18 -2.66 -8.48
CA ASN A 50 -3.13 -4.00 -9.05
C ASN A 50 -1.72 -4.59 -9.00
N GLN A 51 -0.68 -3.78 -9.22
CA GLN A 51 0.70 -4.22 -9.06
C GLN A 51 0.99 -4.61 -7.61
N ALA A 52 0.65 -3.77 -6.64
CA ALA A 52 0.85 -4.09 -5.22
C ALA A 52 0.11 -5.36 -4.80
N ILE A 53 -1.13 -5.56 -5.28
CA ILE A 53 -1.89 -6.79 -5.04
C ILE A 53 -1.22 -8.00 -5.70
N SER A 54 -0.70 -7.84 -6.91
CA SER A 54 0.06 -8.89 -7.60
C SER A 54 1.31 -9.28 -6.81
N ASP A 55 2.07 -8.29 -6.33
CA ASP A 55 3.29 -8.50 -5.54
C ASP A 55 2.97 -9.20 -4.21
N ILE A 56 1.92 -8.77 -3.51
CA ILE A 56 1.44 -9.42 -2.29
C ILE A 56 1.03 -10.88 -2.56
N ARG A 57 0.32 -11.15 -3.65
CA ARG A 57 -0.07 -12.52 -4.02
C ARG A 57 1.13 -13.38 -4.36
N ALA A 58 2.12 -12.83 -5.05
CA ALA A 58 3.36 -13.53 -5.38
C ALA A 58 4.16 -13.86 -4.11
N ASP A 59 4.25 -12.92 -3.16
CA ASP A 59 4.94 -13.10 -1.87
C ASP A 59 4.24 -14.14 -0.97
N ILE A 60 2.90 -14.13 -0.92
CA ILE A 60 2.11 -15.15 -0.22
C ILE A 60 2.22 -16.52 -0.90
N GLY A 61 2.30 -16.57 -2.23
CA GLY A 61 2.38 -17.81 -3.01
C GLY A 61 1.25 -18.78 -2.68
N HIS A 62 1.61 -19.99 -2.24
CA HIS A 62 0.67 -21.05 -1.86
C HIS A 62 0.47 -21.19 -0.34
N TYR A 63 0.98 -20.25 0.45
CA TYR A 63 0.88 -20.33 1.90
C TYR A 63 -0.53 -19.96 2.39
N ASN A 64 -0.93 -20.56 3.51
CA ASN A 64 -2.17 -20.19 4.17
C ASN A 64 -2.06 -18.75 4.70
N VAL A 65 -3.15 -18.00 4.65
CA VAL A 65 -3.18 -16.62 5.14
C VAL A 65 -3.98 -16.57 6.43
N TRP A 66 -3.41 -15.94 7.46
CA TRP A 66 -4.15 -15.56 8.66
C TRP A 66 -4.42 -14.06 8.62
N ILE A 67 -5.67 -13.69 8.94
CA ILE A 67 -6.13 -12.31 8.97
C ILE A 67 -6.75 -12.07 10.36
N CYS A 68 -6.30 -11.00 11.02
CA CYS A 68 -6.94 -10.48 12.22
C CYS A 68 -7.53 -9.11 11.90
N VAL A 69 -8.77 -8.92 12.33
CA VAL A 69 -9.53 -7.70 12.13
C VAL A 69 -9.88 -7.17 13.51
N ASP A 70 -9.51 -5.93 13.75
CA ASP A 70 -9.77 -5.22 15.00
C ASP A 70 -10.45 -3.89 14.66
N GLU A 71 -11.60 -3.63 15.28
CA GLU A 71 -12.35 -2.39 15.08
C GLU A 71 -12.14 -1.47 16.28
N THR A 72 -11.77 -0.23 16.02
CA THR A 72 -11.53 0.80 17.03
C THR A 72 -12.27 2.07 16.66
N THR A 73 -12.95 2.68 17.63
CA THR A 73 -13.60 3.98 17.44
C THR A 73 -12.71 5.04 18.05
N ASP A 74 -12.37 6.07 17.26
CA ASP A 74 -11.57 7.18 17.77
C ASP A 74 -12.41 8.14 18.63
N SER A 75 -11.73 9.11 19.26
CA SER A 75 -12.37 10.13 20.09
C SER A 75 -13.33 11.05 19.32
N MET A 76 -13.31 11.02 17.98
CA MET A 76 -14.21 11.77 17.11
C MET A 76 -15.38 10.92 16.61
N GLY A 77 -15.53 9.68 17.10
CA GLY A 77 -16.60 8.76 16.70
C GLY A 77 -16.41 8.12 15.32
N ARG A 78 -15.20 8.18 14.74
CA ARG A 78 -14.90 7.50 13.46
C ARG A 78 -14.50 6.06 13.73
N PHE A 79 -15.10 5.14 13.00
CA PHE A 79 -14.76 3.71 13.04
C PHE A 79 -13.51 3.45 12.19
N ASN A 80 -12.49 2.86 12.81
CA ASN A 80 -11.24 2.47 12.16
C ASN A 80 -11.10 0.95 12.27
N VAL A 81 -10.90 0.28 11.14
CA VAL A 81 -10.68 -1.17 11.09
C VAL A 81 -9.20 -1.43 10.81
N ASN A 82 -8.51 -1.98 11.80
CA ASN A 82 -7.14 -2.45 11.68
C ASN A 82 -7.14 -3.88 11.16
N ILE A 83 -6.41 -4.12 10.07
CA ILE A 83 -6.29 -5.45 9.45
C ILE A 83 -4.84 -5.89 9.49
N LEU A 84 -4.54 -6.90 10.29
CA LEU A 84 -3.23 -7.56 10.32
C LEU A 84 -3.28 -8.81 9.44
N LYS A 85 -2.26 -8.96 8.58
CA LYS A 85 -2.12 -10.11 7.69
C LYS A 85 -0.81 -10.82 7.95
N LYS A 86 -0.84 -12.15 7.90
CA LYS A 86 0.36 -12.99 8.02
C LYS A 86 0.29 -14.19 7.07
N SER A 87 1.37 -14.41 6.32
CA SER A 87 1.59 -15.64 5.56
C SER A 87 2.06 -16.76 6.49
N LEU A 88 1.43 -17.92 6.38
CA LEU A 88 1.58 -19.07 7.26
C LEU A 88 2.19 -20.24 6.48
N ASN A 89 3.51 -20.35 6.57
CA ASN A 89 4.22 -21.50 6.01
C ASN A 89 4.10 -22.69 6.97
N ILE A 90 3.53 -23.80 6.51
CA ILE A 90 3.32 -25.03 7.30
C ILE A 90 4.66 -25.55 7.87
N ILE A 91 5.77 -25.39 7.14
CA ILE A 91 7.11 -25.78 7.61
C ILE A 91 7.57 -24.91 8.80
N THR A 92 7.18 -23.63 8.83
CA THR A 92 7.46 -22.73 9.96
C THR A 92 6.57 -23.01 11.17
N LEU A 93 5.32 -23.45 10.94
CA LEU A 93 4.42 -23.86 12.02
C LEU A 93 4.87 -25.14 12.72
N MET A 94 5.36 -26.14 11.98
CA MET A 94 5.90 -27.36 12.60
C MET A 94 7.16 -27.10 13.45
N LYS A 95 7.86 -25.98 13.24
CA LYS A 95 8.97 -25.55 14.11
C LYS A 95 8.54 -24.81 15.38
N ARG A 96 7.28 -24.39 15.50
CA ARG A 96 6.75 -23.66 16.68
C ARG A 96 5.92 -24.50 17.65
N SER A 97 5.58 -25.73 17.30
CA SER A 97 4.81 -26.63 18.18
C SER A 97 5.66 -27.50 19.11
N PHE A 98 6.96 -27.21 19.24
CA PHE A 98 7.82 -27.80 20.27
C PHE A 98 8.07 -26.72 21.32
N TRP A 99 7.77 -27.03 22.58
CA TRP A 99 7.64 -26.13 23.75
C TRP A 99 6.22 -25.56 23.95
N GLN A 100 5.38 -26.32 24.67
CA GLN A 100 4.68 -25.90 25.90
C GLN A 100 4.05 -27.13 26.59
N HIS A 101 4.88 -28.00 27.16
CA HIS A 101 4.49 -28.93 28.23
C HIS A 101 5.67 -29.11 29.19
N THR A 102 5.66 -28.31 30.25
CA THR A 102 6.06 -28.64 31.63
C THR A 102 5.48 -27.55 32.50
#